data_AF-A0A2M7QIY2-F1
#
_entry.id   AF-A0A2M7QIY2-F1
#
_cell.length_a   1.000
_cell.length_b   1.000
_cell.length_c   1.000
_cell.angle_alpha   90.00
_cell.angle_beta   90.00
_cell.angle_gamma   90.00
#
_symmetry.space_group_name_H-M   'P 1'
#
loop_
_entity.id
_entity.type
_entity.pdbx_description
1 polymer ?
#
loop_
_entity_poly.entity_id
_entity_poly.type
_entity_poly.pdbx_seq_one_letter_code
_entity_poly.pdbx_strand_id
1 'polypeptide(L)'
;MSNNNSVFGFDKSGYLQDSEIEELYLEKLKLVNNKEVQDKLFRASFYDPRKSDIYFSSVESANKGKEIADKLDKMAAEEFLSSDYVYQWFDELSGASLFKVVNKNVLKPLKGGDKKHMIKKLLQFVRTHRLWVLIALIVIFLFYWFQVRPVKIRSYCDWVARSKDYHWRVTKYYNDNYNSCLHEKGLK
;
A
#
# COMPACT_ATOMS: atom_id res chain seq x y z
N MET A 1 -18.37 9.90 12.21
CA MET A 1 -17.85 8.52 12.33
C MET A 1 -16.38 8.61 12.70
N SER A 2 -15.99 7.99 13.82
CA SER A 2 -14.68 8.14 14.45
C SER A 2 -13.57 7.54 13.57
N ASN A 3 -12.70 8.39 13.03
CA ASN A 3 -11.53 8.01 12.26
C ASN A 3 -10.36 7.79 13.22
N ASN A 4 -10.40 6.70 13.98
CA ASN A 4 -9.26 6.22 14.76
C ASN A 4 -8.49 5.22 13.89
N ASN A 5 -7.44 5.68 13.21
CA ASN A 5 -6.47 4.80 12.55
C ASN A 5 -5.59 4.09 13.60
N SER A 6 -6.22 3.37 14.52
CA SER A 6 -5.52 2.46 15.43
C SER A 6 -5.11 1.23 14.65
N VAL A 7 -3.82 0.93 14.67
CA VAL A 7 -3.30 -0.36 14.22
C VAL A 7 -3.02 -1.22 15.45
N PHE A 8 -3.19 -2.53 15.28
CA PHE A 8 -3.07 -3.52 16.33
C PHE A 8 -1.91 -4.44 16.00
N GLY A 9 -1.24 -4.94 17.03
CA GLY A 9 -0.14 -5.89 16.91
C GLY A 9 -0.07 -6.75 18.17
N PHE A 10 0.89 -7.65 18.19
CA PHE A 10 1.18 -8.52 19.31
C PHE A 10 2.69 -8.56 19.56
N ASP A 11 3.09 -9.12 20.69
CA ASP A 11 4.49 -9.26 21.05
C ASP A 11 5.20 -10.26 20.12
N LYS A 12 6.36 -9.85 19.60
CA LYS A 12 7.14 -10.60 18.59
C LYS A 12 8.52 -11.01 19.08
N SER A 13 8.88 -10.68 20.33
CA SER A 13 10.23 -10.93 20.84
C SER A 13 10.62 -12.42 20.90
N GLY A 14 9.63 -13.31 20.87
CA GLY A 14 9.83 -14.76 20.92
C GLY A 14 9.98 -15.45 19.56
N TYR A 15 9.81 -14.74 18.44
CA TYR A 15 9.91 -15.32 17.10
C TYR A 15 11.29 -15.10 16.47
N LEU A 16 11.57 -15.84 15.41
CA LEU A 16 12.72 -15.63 14.52
C LEU A 16 12.83 -14.16 14.07
N GLN A 17 14.07 -13.71 13.85
CA GLN A 17 14.33 -12.36 13.33
C GLN A 17 13.84 -12.21 11.89
N ASP A 18 13.52 -10.97 11.51
CA ASP A 18 13.03 -10.64 10.17
C ASP A 18 13.92 -11.21 9.04
N SER A 19 15.24 -11.21 9.22
CA SER A 19 16.21 -11.78 8.26
C SER A 19 16.14 -13.30 8.14
N GLU A 20 15.97 -14.01 9.27
CA GLU A 20 15.87 -15.47 9.30
C GLU A 20 14.56 -15.93 8.64
N ILE A 21 13.48 -15.19 8.88
CA ILE A 21 12.20 -15.41 8.22
C ILE A 21 12.36 -15.24 6.70
N GLU A 22 13.05 -14.19 6.25
CA GLU A 22 13.29 -13.94 4.83
C GLU A 22 14.09 -15.07 4.17
N GLU A 23 15.10 -15.58 4.84
CA GLU A 23 15.90 -16.70 4.36
C GLU A 23 15.04 -17.96 4.16
N LEU A 24 14.19 -18.32 5.12
CA LEU A 24 13.29 -19.49 5.00
C LEU A 24 12.35 -19.40 3.79
N TYR A 25 11.77 -18.23 3.53
CA TYR A 25 10.93 -18.04 2.34
C TYR A 25 11.74 -18.06 1.05
N LEU A 26 12.96 -17.52 1.05
CA LEU A 26 13.84 -17.57 -0.12
C LEU A 26 14.26 -19.00 -0.46
N GLU A 27 14.54 -19.83 0.54
CA GLU A 27 14.81 -21.25 0.33
C GLU A 27 13.60 -21.96 -0.27
N LYS A 28 12.41 -21.75 0.28
CA LYS A 28 11.18 -22.34 -0.26
C LYS A 28 10.90 -21.88 -1.69
N LEU A 29 11.11 -20.59 -2.00
CA LEU A 29 10.95 -20.06 -3.37
C LEU A 29 11.83 -20.79 -4.39
N LYS A 30 13.06 -21.19 -4.02
CA LYS A 30 13.97 -21.95 -4.91
C LYS A 30 13.46 -23.35 -5.23
N LEU A 31 12.61 -23.93 -4.37
CA LEU A 31 12.06 -25.27 -4.54
C LEU A 31 10.76 -25.29 -5.35
N VAL A 32 10.10 -24.13 -5.51
CA VAL A 32 8.81 -24.01 -6.18
C VAL A 32 9.00 -23.55 -7.62
N ASN A 33 8.56 -24.36 -8.58
CA ASN A 33 8.58 -24.01 -10.02
C ASN A 33 7.25 -23.46 -10.55
N ASN A 34 6.17 -23.52 -9.76
CA ASN A 34 4.86 -23.03 -10.17
C ASN A 34 4.73 -21.51 -9.90
N LYS A 35 4.52 -20.72 -10.95
CA LYS A 35 4.43 -19.25 -10.88
C LYS A 35 3.31 -18.75 -9.96
N GLU A 36 2.15 -19.40 -9.96
CA GLU A 36 1.03 -18.99 -9.09
C GLU A 36 1.39 -19.20 -7.61
N VAL A 37 2.04 -20.32 -7.30
CA VAL A 37 2.51 -20.63 -5.95
C VAL A 37 3.61 -19.65 -5.54
N GLN A 38 4.54 -19.31 -6.43
CA GLN A 38 5.56 -18.29 -6.17
C GLN A 38 4.94 -16.92 -5.82
N ASP A 39 3.92 -16.48 -6.56
CA ASP A 39 3.23 -15.20 -6.29
C ASP A 39 2.53 -15.20 -4.91
N LYS A 40 1.91 -16.32 -4.53
CA LYS A 40 1.31 -16.49 -3.18
C LYS A 40 2.39 -16.48 -2.11
N LEU A 41 3.49 -17.20 -2.34
CA LEU A 41 4.61 -17.27 -1.41
C LEU A 41 5.28 -15.91 -1.19
N PHE A 42 5.41 -15.12 -2.25
CA PHE A 42 5.96 -13.78 -2.19
C PHE A 42 5.07 -12.84 -1.36
N ARG A 43 3.74 -12.94 -1.51
CA ARG A 43 2.80 -12.19 -0.66
C ARG A 43 2.91 -12.62 0.81
N ALA A 44 2.93 -13.92 1.07
CA ALA A 44 3.09 -14.47 2.41
C ALA A 44 4.41 -14.01 3.06
N SER A 45 5.53 -14.08 2.33
CA SER A 45 6.83 -13.64 2.84
C SER A 45 6.89 -12.15 3.14
N PHE A 46 6.19 -11.35 2.35
CA PHE A 46 6.18 -9.89 2.51
C PHE A 46 5.36 -9.43 3.72
N TYR A 47 4.31 -10.17 4.05
CA TYR A 47 3.33 -9.86 5.10
C TYR A 47 3.35 -10.82 6.29
N ASP A 48 4.39 -11.64 6.43
CA ASP A 48 4.48 -12.64 7.49
C ASP A 48 4.23 -12.00 8.88
N PRO A 49 3.28 -12.50 9.67
CA PRO A 49 2.84 -11.84 10.91
C PRO A 49 3.93 -11.80 11.98
N ARG A 50 4.96 -12.67 11.90
CA ARG A 50 6.12 -12.67 12.80
C ARG A 50 7.04 -11.47 12.57
N LYS A 51 7.04 -10.88 11.37
CA LYS A 51 7.92 -9.75 11.03
C LYS A 51 7.60 -8.51 11.84
N SER A 52 8.64 -7.80 12.29
CA SER A 52 8.52 -6.68 13.23
C SER A 52 7.70 -5.49 12.73
N ASP A 53 7.54 -5.35 11.41
CA ASP A 53 6.87 -4.23 10.75
C ASP A 53 5.41 -4.51 10.33
N ILE A 54 4.86 -5.68 10.66
CA ILE A 54 3.48 -6.07 10.30
C ILE A 54 2.46 -5.76 11.40
N TYR A 55 1.36 -5.11 11.04
CA TYR A 55 0.28 -4.70 11.93
C TYR A 55 -1.09 -4.95 11.29
N PHE A 56 -2.15 -4.88 12.10
CA PHE A 56 -3.51 -5.28 11.74
C PHE A 56 -4.52 -4.15 11.97
N SER A 57 -5.62 -4.18 11.24
CA SER A 57 -6.73 -3.21 11.34
C SER A 57 -7.64 -3.38 12.54
N SER A 58 -7.63 -4.55 13.18
CA SER A 58 -8.47 -4.86 14.33
C SER A 58 -7.76 -5.79 15.32
N VAL A 59 -8.26 -5.83 16.56
CA VAL A 59 -7.79 -6.79 17.57
C VAL A 59 -8.04 -8.23 17.12
N GLU A 60 -9.19 -8.51 16.49
CA GLU A 60 -9.52 -9.84 15.97
C GLU A 60 -8.49 -10.31 14.93
N SER A 61 -8.16 -9.44 13.97
CA SER A 61 -7.16 -9.74 12.96
C SER A 61 -5.76 -9.90 13.56
N ALA A 62 -5.43 -9.15 14.62
CA ALA A 62 -4.16 -9.32 15.33
C ALA A 62 -4.09 -10.66 16.08
N ASN A 63 -5.19 -11.12 16.69
CA ASN A 63 -5.26 -12.42 17.34
C ASN A 63 -5.10 -13.57 16.32
N LYS A 64 -5.79 -13.50 15.18
CA LYS A 64 -5.59 -14.47 14.07
C LYS A 64 -4.15 -14.43 13.55
N GLY A 65 -3.59 -13.23 13.37
CA GLY A 65 -2.19 -13.06 13.00
C GLY A 65 -1.23 -13.73 13.98
N LYS A 66 -1.51 -13.66 15.29
CA LYS A 66 -0.74 -14.36 16.33
C LYS A 66 -0.87 -15.88 16.22
N GLU A 67 -2.07 -16.41 16.02
CA GLU A 67 -2.29 -17.85 15.83
C GLU A 67 -1.51 -18.39 14.62
N ILE A 68 -1.51 -17.63 13.51
CA ILE A 68 -0.72 -17.96 12.32
C ILE A 68 0.78 -17.88 12.64
N ALA A 69 1.23 -16.82 13.31
CA ALA A 69 2.63 -16.67 13.71
C ALA A 69 3.10 -17.83 14.58
N ASP A 70 2.33 -18.20 15.62
CA ASP A 70 2.62 -19.33 16.51
C ASP A 70 2.67 -20.65 15.76
N LYS A 71 1.80 -20.84 14.76
CA LYS A 71 1.79 -22.05 13.93
C LYS A 71 3.00 -22.12 13.02
N LEU A 72 3.37 -21.01 12.36
CA LEU A 72 4.55 -20.95 11.48
C LEU A 72 5.87 -21.10 12.26
N ASP A 73 5.92 -20.60 13.49
CA ASP A 73 7.12 -20.67 14.35
C ASP A 73 7.36 -22.08 14.91
N LYS A 74 6.28 -22.84 15.17
CA LYS A 74 6.37 -24.24 15.62
C LYS A 74 6.73 -25.23 14.51
N MET A 75 6.69 -24.82 13.24
CA MET A 75 7.09 -25.68 12.13
C MET A 75 8.59 -25.87 12.14
N ALA A 76 9.04 -27.13 12.07
CA ALA A 76 10.43 -27.43 11.76
C ALA A 76 10.79 -26.91 10.36
N ALA A 77 12.07 -26.66 10.08
CA ALA A 77 12.50 -26.13 8.79
C ALA A 77 12.07 -27.05 7.63
N GLU A 78 12.18 -28.36 7.79
CA GLU A 78 11.78 -29.36 6.78
C GLU A 78 10.26 -29.33 6.53
N GLU A 79 9.47 -29.15 7.59
CA GLU A 79 8.03 -28.99 7.48
C GLU A 79 7.67 -27.68 6.77
N PHE A 80 8.34 -26.58 7.11
CA PHE A 80 8.13 -25.28 6.47
C PHE A 80 8.40 -25.35 4.96
N LEU A 81 9.50 -25.99 4.55
CA LEU A 81 9.88 -26.11 3.15
C LEU A 81 8.89 -26.99 2.35
N SER A 82 8.34 -28.04 2.96
CA SER A 82 7.43 -28.98 2.30
C SER A 82 5.94 -28.61 2.38
N SER A 83 5.52 -27.83 3.37
CA SER A 83 4.10 -27.55 3.66
C SER A 83 3.49 -26.49 2.74
N ASP A 84 2.29 -26.74 2.21
CA ASP A 84 1.53 -25.74 1.46
C ASP A 84 0.98 -24.61 2.34
N TYR A 85 0.86 -24.86 3.64
CA TYR A 85 0.32 -23.90 4.59
C TYR A 85 1.08 -22.57 4.58
N VAL A 86 2.39 -22.60 4.33
CA VAL A 86 3.30 -21.44 4.34
C VAL A 86 2.87 -20.32 3.39
N TYR A 87 2.08 -20.62 2.35
CA TYR A 87 1.50 -19.59 1.48
C TYR A 87 -0.04 -19.55 1.52
N GLN A 88 -0.70 -20.60 2.02
CA GLN A 88 -2.16 -20.64 2.14
C GLN A 88 -2.71 -19.84 3.34
N TRP A 89 -1.93 -19.69 4.42
CA TRP A 89 -2.38 -18.94 5.61
C TRP A 89 -2.81 -17.50 5.26
N PHE A 90 -2.25 -16.92 4.20
CA PHE A 90 -2.59 -15.57 3.78
C PHE A 90 -4.08 -15.43 3.40
N ASP A 91 -4.69 -16.51 2.89
CA ASP A 91 -6.11 -16.56 2.55
C ASP A 91 -7.01 -16.60 3.81
N GLU A 92 -6.49 -17.04 4.97
CA GLU A 92 -7.21 -17.03 6.25
C GLU A 92 -7.41 -15.61 6.81
N LEU A 93 -6.61 -14.66 6.32
CA LEU A 93 -6.76 -13.24 6.61
C LEU A 93 -7.59 -12.50 5.55
N SER A 94 -8.29 -13.23 4.66
CA SER A 94 -9.17 -12.62 3.67
C SER A 94 -10.20 -11.69 4.32
N GLY A 95 -10.14 -10.40 3.94
CA GLY A 95 -10.98 -9.33 4.50
C GLY A 95 -10.37 -8.55 5.66
N ALA A 96 -9.27 -9.01 6.26
CA ALA A 96 -8.49 -8.22 7.21
C ALA A 96 -7.54 -7.28 6.47
N SER A 97 -7.52 -5.99 6.83
CA SER A 97 -6.46 -5.09 6.34
C SER A 97 -5.18 -5.34 7.15
N LEU A 98 -4.14 -5.81 6.46
CA LEU A 98 -2.76 -5.90 6.93
C LEU A 98 -2.01 -4.63 6.55
N PHE A 99 -1.20 -4.13 7.48
CA PHE A 99 -0.36 -2.96 7.27
C PHE A 99 1.09 -3.32 7.49
N LYS A 100 1.92 -3.00 6.49
CA LYS A 100 3.37 -3.01 6.64
C LYS A 100 3.83 -1.59 6.95
N VAL A 101 4.39 -1.39 8.13
CA VAL A 101 4.81 -0.08 8.61
C VAL A 101 6.27 0.15 8.26
N VAL A 102 6.50 0.88 7.16
CA VAL A 102 7.84 1.22 6.65
C VAL A 102 8.62 2.14 7.60
N ASN A 103 7.95 2.80 8.56
CA ASN A 103 8.58 3.68 9.53
C ASN A 103 8.04 3.45 10.96
N LYS A 104 8.81 2.74 11.79
CA LYS A 104 8.48 2.40 13.19
C LYS A 104 8.16 3.63 14.06
N ASN A 105 8.67 4.82 13.72
CA ASN A 105 8.41 6.06 14.47
C ASN A 105 6.97 6.59 14.36
N VAL A 106 6.17 6.06 13.43
CA VAL A 106 4.75 6.40 13.28
C VAL A 106 3.89 5.73 14.37
N LEU A 107 4.38 4.65 14.96
CA LEU A 107 3.69 3.88 15.99
C LEU A 107 4.06 4.38 17.38
N LYS A 108 3.54 5.56 17.74
CA LYS A 108 3.60 5.99 19.14
C LYS A 108 2.43 5.36 19.88
N PRO A 109 2.66 4.69 21.03
CA PRO A 109 1.55 4.30 21.90
C PRO A 109 0.74 5.55 22.24
N LEU A 110 -0.57 5.42 22.28
CA LEU A 110 -1.48 6.50 22.70
C LEU A 110 -1.24 6.82 24.18
N LYS A 111 -0.21 7.64 24.47
CA LYS A 111 -0.18 8.44 25.69
C LYS A 111 -1.18 9.56 25.50
N GLY A 112 -2.27 9.49 26.27
CA GLY A 112 -3.23 10.58 26.41
C GLY A 112 -2.51 11.83 26.94
N GLY A 113 -2.57 12.90 26.14
CA GLY A 113 -1.74 14.10 26.32
C GLY A 113 -0.64 14.08 25.26
N ASP A 114 -0.76 14.78 24.14
CA ASP A 114 -0.64 16.24 24.17
C ASP A 114 -1.00 16.85 22.80
N LYS A 115 -2.26 16.68 22.35
CA LYS A 115 -2.74 17.27 21.07
C LYS A 115 -2.53 18.79 21.03
N LYS A 116 -2.61 19.47 22.19
CA LYS A 116 -2.36 20.91 22.31
C LYS A 116 -0.90 21.27 22.04
N HIS A 117 0.07 20.44 22.46
CA HIS A 117 1.49 20.72 22.23
C HIS A 117 1.91 20.49 20.77
N MET A 118 1.39 19.45 20.10
CA MET A 118 1.66 19.24 18.66
C MET A 118 1.03 20.32 17.77
N ILE A 119 -0.22 20.72 18.05
CA ILE A 119 -0.88 21.81 17.31
C ILE A 119 -0.12 23.12 17.53
N LYS A 120 0.38 23.40 18.75
CA LYS A 120 1.23 24.58 18.99
C LYS A 120 2.53 24.54 18.19
N LYS A 121 3.22 23.40 18.12
CA LYS A 121 4.44 23.25 17.31
C LYS A 121 4.17 23.40 15.80
N LEU A 122 3.08 22.82 15.30
CA LEU A 122 2.65 22.97 13.89
C LEU A 122 2.28 24.42 13.56
N LEU A 123 1.51 25.09 14.43
CA LEU A 123 1.17 26.51 14.25
C LEU A 123 2.41 27.40 14.29
N GLN A 124 3.37 27.12 15.17
CA GLN A 124 4.62 27.85 15.25
C GLN A 124 5.50 27.60 14.00
N PHE A 125 5.55 26.36 13.51
CA PHE A 125 6.25 26.01 12.28
C PHE A 125 5.65 26.71 11.05
N VAL A 126 4.33 26.67 10.90
CA VAL A 126 3.59 27.35 9.81
C VAL A 126 3.77 28.87 9.91
N ARG A 127 3.84 29.43 11.12
CA ARG A 127 4.10 30.87 11.33
C ARG A 127 5.51 31.26 10.92
N THR A 128 6.51 30.46 11.25
CA THR A 128 7.92 30.71 10.88
C THR A 128 8.20 30.47 9.40
N HIS A 129 7.53 29.51 8.77
CA HIS A 129 7.78 29.10 7.37
C HIS A 129 6.62 29.46 6.43
N ARG A 130 5.82 30.47 6.79
CA ARG A 130 4.60 30.86 6.07
C ARG A 130 4.82 31.08 4.57
N LEU A 131 5.95 31.70 4.21
CA LEU A 131 6.31 31.96 2.83
C LEU A 131 6.60 30.65 2.05
N TRP A 132 7.36 29.73 2.65
CA TRP A 132 7.67 28.44 2.04
C TRP A 132 6.44 27.56 1.87
N VAL A 133 5.53 27.57 2.85
CA VAL A 133 4.25 26.86 2.74
C VAL A 133 3.41 27.42 1.58
N LEU A 134 3.34 28.74 1.43
CA LEU A 134 2.64 29.37 0.30
C LEU A 134 3.29 29.01 -1.04
N ILE A 135 4.61 29.07 -1.14
CA ILE A 135 5.35 28.67 -2.35
C ILE A 135 5.08 27.20 -2.68
N ALA A 136 5.15 26.30 -1.70
CA ALA A 136 4.88 24.88 -1.91
C ALA A 136 3.45 24.63 -2.40
N LEU A 137 2.45 25.33 -1.84
CA LEU A 137 1.07 25.24 -2.31
C LEU A 137 0.90 25.74 -3.75
N ILE A 138 1.57 26.84 -4.10
CA ILE A 138 1.57 27.37 -5.47
C ILE A 138 2.24 26.37 -6.43
N VAL A 139 3.37 25.77 -6.06
CA VAL A 139 4.06 24.77 -6.88
C VAL A 139 3.19 23.53 -7.07
N ILE A 140 2.53 23.03 -6.03
CA ILE A 140 1.59 21.90 -6.13
C ILE A 140 0.43 22.25 -7.06
N PHE A 141 -0.12 23.46 -6.94
CA PHE A 141 -1.21 23.94 -7.80
C PHE A 141 -0.78 24.02 -9.26
N LEU A 142 0.39 24.60 -9.54
CA LEU A 142 0.96 24.69 -10.89
C LEU A 142 1.25 23.29 -11.44
N PHE A 143 1.84 22.40 -10.65
CA PHE A 143 2.10 21.03 -11.07
C PHE A 143 0.80 20.28 -11.42
N TYR A 144 -0.23 20.42 -10.60
CA TYR A 144 -1.55 19.86 -10.90
C TYR A 144 -2.12 20.43 -12.21
N TRP A 145 -2.07 21.74 -12.39
CA TRP A 145 -2.66 22.42 -13.55
C TRP A 145 -1.92 22.13 -14.87
N PHE A 146 -0.59 22.04 -14.83
CA PHE A 146 0.24 21.88 -16.03
C PHE A 146 0.63 20.43 -16.33
N GLN A 147 0.76 19.56 -15.32
CA GLN A 147 1.19 18.17 -15.54
C GLN A 147 0.01 17.20 -15.42
N VAL A 148 -0.72 17.25 -14.30
CA VAL A 148 -1.74 16.23 -14.00
C VAL A 148 -3.03 16.43 -14.81
N ARG A 149 -3.56 17.66 -14.86
CA ARG A 149 -4.82 17.97 -15.55
C ARG A 149 -4.73 17.68 -17.06
N PRO A 150 -3.68 18.07 -17.80
CA PRO A 150 -3.62 17.81 -19.24
C PRO A 150 -3.54 16.33 -19.58
N VAL A 151 -2.78 15.55 -18.80
CA VAL A 151 -2.65 14.09 -19.00
C VAL A 151 -3.99 13.39 -18.81
N LYS A 152 -4.74 13.72 -17.74
CA LYS A 152 -6.05 13.12 -17.47
C LYS A 152 -7.08 13.43 -18.55
N ILE A 153 -7.09 14.65 -19.06
CA ILE A 153 -8.04 15.03 -20.12
C ILE A 153 -7.66 14.34 -21.43
N ARG A 154 -6.38 14.25 -21.79
CA ARG A 154 -5.93 13.52 -23.00
C ARG A 154 -6.30 12.05 -22.94
N SER A 155 -6.07 11.37 -21.81
CA SER A 155 -6.45 9.96 -21.68
C SER A 155 -7.96 9.75 -21.74
N TYR A 156 -8.74 10.66 -21.15
CA TYR A 156 -10.20 10.64 -21.26
C TYR A 156 -10.66 10.84 -22.70
N CYS A 157 -10.14 11.85 -23.40
CA CYS A 157 -10.52 12.11 -24.79
C CYS A 157 -10.08 10.98 -25.74
N ASP A 158 -8.94 10.34 -25.48
CA ASP A 158 -8.48 9.14 -26.21
C ASP A 158 -9.48 7.99 -26.03
N TRP A 159 -9.92 7.74 -24.78
CA TRP A 159 -10.95 6.74 -24.50
C TRP A 159 -12.31 7.06 -25.17
N VAL A 160 -12.76 8.30 -25.12
CA VAL A 160 -14.01 8.74 -25.79
C VAL A 160 -13.91 8.59 -27.31
N ALA A 161 -12.76 8.94 -27.90
CA ALA A 161 -12.55 8.81 -29.33
C ALA A 161 -12.52 7.35 -29.77
N ARG A 162 -11.86 6.46 -29.01
CA ARG A 162 -11.82 5.01 -29.29
C ARG A 162 -13.15 4.30 -29.08
N SER A 163 -13.96 4.75 -28.11
CA SER A 163 -15.27 4.12 -27.84
C SER A 163 -16.32 4.48 -28.90
N LYS A 164 -16.15 5.59 -29.63
CA LYS A 164 -17.03 5.99 -30.73
C LYS A 164 -16.61 5.42 -32.08
N ASP A 165 -15.35 5.00 -32.24
CA ASP A 165 -14.84 4.40 -33.47
C ASP A 165 -14.74 2.88 -33.29
N TYR A 166 -15.69 2.12 -33.84
CA TYR A 166 -15.77 0.65 -33.72
C TYR A 166 -14.62 -0.09 -34.46
N HIS A 167 -13.66 0.65 -35.03
CA HIS A 167 -12.49 0.11 -35.70
C HIS A 167 -11.19 0.44 -34.96
N TRP A 168 -10.34 -0.57 -34.77
CA TRP A 168 -9.00 -0.48 -34.16
C TRP A 168 -7.98 0.35 -34.97
N ARG A 169 -8.39 0.98 -36.07
CA ARG A 169 -7.56 1.79 -36.96
C ARG A 169 -7.85 3.25 -36.70
N VAL A 170 -6.81 4.08 -36.53
CA VAL A 170 -6.94 5.54 -36.40
C VAL A 170 -7.58 6.09 -37.69
N THR A 171 -8.89 6.30 -37.68
CA THR A 171 -9.59 6.89 -38.82
C THR A 171 -9.63 8.42 -38.68
N LYS A 172 -10.04 9.12 -39.76
CA LYS A 172 -10.28 10.57 -39.72
C LYS A 172 -11.28 10.95 -38.62
N TYR A 173 -12.27 10.10 -38.35
CA TYR A 173 -13.29 10.28 -37.32
C TYR A 173 -12.74 10.22 -35.89
N TYR A 174 -11.73 9.37 -35.63
CA TYR A 174 -11.03 9.36 -34.35
C TYR A 174 -10.38 10.72 -34.07
N ASN A 175 -9.68 11.29 -35.06
CA ASN A 175 -8.95 12.54 -34.88
C ASN A 175 -9.90 13.73 -34.65
N ASP A 176 -11.03 13.76 -35.36
CA ASP A 176 -12.05 14.81 -35.19
C ASP A 176 -12.71 14.74 -33.80
N ASN A 177 -13.09 13.55 -33.34
CA ASN A 177 -13.65 13.33 -32.01
C ASN A 177 -12.67 13.66 -30.88
N TYR A 178 -11.41 13.26 -31.04
CA TYR A 178 -10.36 13.53 -30.07
C TYR A 178 -10.08 15.03 -29.94
N ASN A 179 -9.90 15.75 -31.07
CA ASN A 179 -9.64 17.19 -31.05
C ASN A 179 -10.85 17.98 -30.55
N SER A 180 -12.07 17.59 -30.91
CA SER A 180 -13.29 18.23 -30.39
C SER A 180 -13.39 18.11 -28.86
N CYS A 181 -13.10 16.92 -28.31
CA CYS A 181 -13.06 16.70 -26.86
C CYS A 181 -11.98 17.54 -26.16
N LEU A 182 -10.79 17.66 -26.76
CA LEU A 182 -9.72 18.50 -26.19
C LEU A 182 -10.11 19.98 -26.15
N HIS A 183 -10.81 20.47 -27.16
CA HIS A 183 -11.28 21.85 -27.23
C HIS A 183 -12.36 22.14 -26.20
N GLU A 184 -13.35 21.23 -26.05
CA GLU A 184 -14.39 21.35 -25.01
C GLU A 184 -13.79 21.41 -23.59
N LYS A 185 -12.70 20.69 -23.35
CA LYS A 185 -12.01 20.65 -22.03
C LYS A 185 -10.96 21.75 -21.85
N GLY A 186 -10.79 22.63 -22.85
CA GLY A 186 -9.92 23.80 -22.79
C GLY A 186 -8.43 23.46 -22.80
N LEU A 187 -8.04 22.45 -23.58
CA LEU A 187 -6.62 22.08 -23.79
C LEU A 187 -6.09 22.43 -25.18
N LYS A 188 -6.97 22.69 -26.15
CA LYS A 188 -6.61 22.99 -27.53
C LYS A 188 -7.64 23.91 -28.15
#